data_AF-A0A9P7XFW2-F1
#
_entry.id   AF-A0A9P7XFW2-F1
#
_cell.length_a   1.000
_cell.length_b   1.000
_cell.length_c   1.000
_cell.angle_alpha   90.00
_cell.angle_beta   90.00
_cell.angle_gamma   90.00
#
_symmetry.space_group_name_H-M   'P 1'
#
loop_
_entity.id
_entity.type
_entity.pdbx_description
1 polymer ?
#
loop_
_entity_poly.entity_id
_entity_poly.type
_entity_poly.pdbx_seq_one_letter_code
_entity_poly.pdbx_strand_id
1 'polypeptide(L)'
;MSKAHRVGSLLFCPDCASLLDTPSDKDHVTCSQCGRVEPASSFENIEVVTRSHPDAFPSALRDARKIQTTQHESSIVQTEVHNMVTQRFG
;
A
#
# COMPACT_ATOMS: atom_id res chain seq x y z
N MET A 1 -0.94 -18.13 26.95
CA MET A 1 -1.62 -16.83 26.92
C MET A 1 -1.42 -16.24 25.53
N SER A 2 -2.50 -15.95 24.80
CA SER A 2 -2.43 -15.29 23.49
C SER A 2 -1.98 -13.84 23.66
N LYS A 3 -0.97 -13.42 22.88
CA LYS A 3 -0.46 -12.03 22.83
C LYS A 3 -1.30 -11.19 21.88
N ALA A 4 -1.34 -9.87 22.07
CA ALA A 4 -2.00 -8.94 21.14
C ALA A 4 -1.56 -9.14 19.68
N HIS A 5 -2.50 -9.00 18.76
CA HIS A 5 -2.30 -9.21 17.32
C HIS A 5 -1.88 -7.89 16.64
N ARG A 6 -0.80 -7.92 15.86
CA ARG A 6 -0.22 -6.72 15.23
C ARG A 6 -0.59 -6.62 13.75
N VAL A 7 -0.97 -5.43 13.29
CA VAL A 7 -1.09 -5.08 11.87
C VAL A 7 -0.47 -3.70 11.64
N GLY A 8 0.67 -3.65 10.93
CA GLY A 8 1.43 -2.40 10.76
C GLY A 8 1.94 -1.86 12.09
N SER A 9 1.49 -0.67 12.47
CA SER A 9 1.75 -0.03 13.78
C SER A 9 0.66 -0.26 14.83
N LEU A 10 -0.44 -0.94 14.47
CA LEU A 10 -1.62 -1.07 15.31
C LEU A 10 -1.66 -2.43 16.02
N LEU A 11 -2.11 -2.43 17.28
CA LEU A 11 -2.31 -3.64 18.09
C LEU A 11 -3.77 -3.88 18.38
N PHE A 12 -4.20 -5.14 18.24
CA PHE A 12 -5.57 -5.58 18.47
C PHE A 12 -5.65 -6.57 19.62
N CYS A 13 -6.73 -6.46 20.40
CA CYS A 13 -6.96 -7.29 21.56
C CYS A 13 -7.21 -8.73 21.11
N PRO A 14 -6.54 -9.73 21.72
CA PRO A 14 -6.68 -11.12 21.30
C PRO A 14 -8.07 -11.70 21.62
N ASP A 15 -8.83 -11.08 22.53
CA ASP A 15 -10.14 -11.60 22.96
C ASP A 15 -11.33 -11.01 22.20
N CYS A 16 -11.32 -9.68 21.99
CA CYS A 16 -12.45 -8.96 21.42
C CYS A 16 -12.13 -8.23 20.11
N ALA A 17 -10.90 -8.38 19.60
CA ALA A 17 -10.41 -7.73 18.38
C ALA A 17 -10.51 -6.19 18.37
N SER A 18 -10.73 -5.55 19.52
CA SER A 18 -10.67 -4.09 19.63
C SER A 18 -9.25 -3.58 19.43
N LEU A 19 -9.09 -2.42 18.80
CA LEU A 19 -7.83 -1.68 18.76
C LEU A 19 -7.43 -1.29 20.20
N LEU A 20 -6.17 -1.54 20.57
CA LEU A 20 -5.60 -1.05 21.84
C LEU A 20 -4.96 0.33 21.64
N ASP A 21 -5.10 1.16 22.66
CA ASP A 21 -4.47 2.47 22.71
C ASP A 21 -2.95 2.35 22.90
N THR A 22 -2.20 3.33 22.38
CA THR A 22 -0.75 3.38 22.60
C THR A 22 -0.45 3.67 24.07
N PRO A 23 0.43 2.87 24.72
CA PRO A 23 0.89 3.18 26.06
C PRO A 23 1.70 4.49 26.00
N SER A 24 1.32 5.48 26.80
CA SER A 24 2.17 6.65 27.09
C SER A 24 3.22 6.20 28.13
N ASP A 25 3.14 6.69 29.37
CA ASP A 25 4.09 6.36 30.44
C ASP A 25 3.64 5.18 31.30
N LYS A 26 2.73 4.34 30.78
CA LYS A 26 2.13 3.22 31.51
C LYS A 26 2.77 1.92 31.07
N ASP A 27 3.07 1.05 32.03
CA ASP A 27 3.61 -0.29 31.78
C ASP A 27 2.57 -1.25 31.16
N HIS A 28 1.29 -0.87 31.19
CA HIS A 28 0.17 -1.68 30.73
C HIS A 28 -0.90 -0.84 30.00
N VAL A 29 -1.55 -1.46 29.03
CA VAL A 29 -2.72 -0.93 28.32
C VAL A 29 -3.92 -1.82 28.61
N THR A 30 -5.02 -1.22 29.05
CA THR A 30 -6.28 -1.92 29.26
C THR A 30 -7.18 -1.76 28.04
N CYS A 31 -7.69 -2.88 27.51
CA CYS A 31 -8.67 -2.86 26.44
C CYS A 31 -9.99 -2.26 26.94
N SER A 32 -10.49 -1.22 26.25
CA SER A 32 -11.73 -0.52 26.61
C SER A 32 -13.01 -1.37 26.49
N GLN A 33 -12.98 -2.43 25.68
CA GLN A 33 -14.18 -3.24 25.39
C GLN A 33 -14.34 -4.44 26.33
N CYS A 34 -13.26 -5.16 26.64
CA CYS A 34 -13.32 -6.38 27.45
C CYS A 34 -12.53 -6.30 28.76
N GLY A 35 -11.81 -5.20 29.02
CA GLY A 35 -11.03 -5.00 30.24
C GLY A 35 -9.73 -5.81 30.32
N ARG A 36 -9.36 -6.57 29.28
CA ARG A 36 -8.08 -7.28 29.23
C ARG A 36 -6.91 -6.31 29.35
N VAL A 37 -5.90 -6.68 30.14
CA VAL A 37 -4.67 -5.90 30.32
C VAL A 37 -3.56 -6.51 29.47
N GLU A 38 -2.95 -5.70 28.62
CA GLU A 38 -1.80 -6.06 27.80
C GLU A 38 -0.56 -5.26 28.26
N PRO A 39 0.63 -5.88 28.31
CA PRO A 39 1.85 -5.17 28.68
C PRO A 39 2.29 -4.19 27.60
N ALA A 40 2.84 -3.04 28.00
CA ALA A 40 3.36 -2.01 27.10
C ALA A 40 4.53 -2.51 26.24
N SER A 41 5.28 -3.51 26.72
CA SER A 41 6.31 -4.20 25.94
C SER A 41 5.79 -4.88 24.66
N SER A 42 4.47 -5.09 24.55
CA SER A 42 3.85 -5.53 23.29
C SER A 42 3.90 -4.45 22.18
N PHE A 43 4.09 -3.18 22.54
CA PHE A 43 4.19 -2.04 21.61
C PHE A 43 5.64 -1.71 21.20
N GLU A 44 6.63 -2.41 21.78
CA GLU A 44 8.04 -2.16 21.48
C GLU A 44 8.48 -2.81 20.16
N ASN A 45 9.55 -2.27 19.55
CA ASN A 45 10.20 -2.80 18.34
C ASN A 45 9.27 -2.89 17.11
N ILE A 46 8.35 -1.93 16.97
CA ILE A 46 7.45 -1.81 15.81
C ILE A 46 8.05 -0.86 14.79
N GLU A 47 8.72 -1.39 13.78
CA GLU A 47 9.17 -0.61 12.62
C GLU A 47 8.08 -0.56 11.54
N VAL A 48 7.82 0.64 11.00
CA VAL A 48 6.95 0.86 9.84
C VAL A 48 7.72 1.66 8.79
N VAL A 49 8.02 1.02 7.66
CA VAL A 49 8.69 1.67 6.54
C VAL A 49 7.63 2.19 5.57
N THR A 50 7.52 3.50 5.46
CA THR A 50 6.68 4.15 4.44
C THR A 50 7.52 4.59 3.26
N ARG A 51 6.95 4.49 2.06
CA ARG A 51 7.54 5.02 0.83
C ARG A 51 6.53 5.96 0.21
N SER A 52 7.01 7.10 -0.30
CA SER A 52 6.15 7.99 -1.05
C SER A 52 5.61 7.29 -2.30
N HIS A 53 4.43 7.71 -2.74
CA HIS A 53 3.89 7.28 -4.02
C HIS A 53 4.89 7.63 -5.14
N PRO A 54 5.10 6.77 -6.16
CA PRO A 54 6.07 7.03 -7.24
C PRO A 54 5.85 8.36 -7.96
N ASP A 55 4.61 8.84 -7.98
CA ASP A 55 4.19 10.10 -8.59
C ASP A 55 3.99 11.26 -7.60
N ALA A 56 4.27 11.06 -6.30
CA ALA A 56 4.17 12.14 -5.30
C ALA A 56 5.14 13.30 -5.56
N PHE A 57 6.17 13.04 -6.36
CA PHE A 57 7.23 14.01 -6.69
C PHE A 57 7.45 14.05 -8.21
N PRO A 58 6.59 14.74 -8.98
CA PRO A 58 6.83 14.94 -10.41
C PRO A 58 8.06 15.83 -10.62
N SER A 59 8.93 15.44 -11.55
CA SER A 59 10.11 16.23 -11.92
C SER A 59 10.61 15.88 -13.31
N ALA A 60 11.22 16.85 -14.00
CA ALA A 60 11.78 16.63 -15.34
C ALA A 60 12.78 15.46 -15.39
N LEU A 61 13.58 15.25 -14.33
CA LEU A 61 14.48 14.10 -14.22
C LEU A 61 13.75 12.76 -14.04
N ARG A 62 12.63 12.74 -13.30
CA ARG A 62 11.79 11.54 -13.16
C ARG A 62 11.02 11.24 -14.43
N ASP A 63 10.52 12.26 -15.11
CA ASP A 63 9.84 12.13 -16.39
C ASP A 63 10.81 11.61 -17.46
N ALA A 64 12.04 12.15 -17.51
CA ALA A 64 13.11 11.62 -18.36
C ALA A 64 13.44 10.15 -18.05
N ARG A 65 13.45 9.74 -16.76
CA ARG A 65 13.64 8.33 -16.37
C ARG A 65 12.49 7.42 -16.81
N LYS A 66 11.23 7.88 -16.72
CA LYS A 66 10.04 7.09 -17.11
C LYS A 66 10.07 6.71 -18.59
N ILE A 67 10.55 7.63 -19.45
CA ILE A 67 10.63 7.43 -20.91
C ILE A 67 11.63 6.33 -21.29
N GLN A 68 12.64 6.04 -20.45
CA GLN A 68 13.65 5.01 -20.74
C GLN A 68 13.13 3.57 -20.54
N THR A 69 12.15 3.38 -19.66
CA THR A 69 11.59 2.04 -19.33
C THR A 69 10.52 1.53 -20.30
N THR A 70 10.09 2.31 -21.30
CA THR A 70 9.07 1.88 -22.28
C THR A 70 9.65 1.21 -23.53
N GLN A 71 10.97 1.03 -23.64
CA GLN A 71 11.61 0.35 -24.76
C GLN A 71 12.04 -1.08 -24.42
N HIS A 72 11.11 -1.96 -24.03
CA HIS A 72 11.31 -3.42 -24.19
C HIS A 72 10.03 -4.26 -23.99
N GLU A 73 8.93 -3.96 -24.69
CA GLU A 73 7.95 -5.01 -25.04
C GLU A 73 7.23 -4.67 -26.35
N SER A 74 7.97 -4.76 -27.46
CA SER A 74 7.37 -4.72 -28.79
C SER A 74 6.76 -6.09 -29.10
N SER A 75 5.55 -6.34 -28.61
CA SER A 75 4.65 -7.34 -29.20
C SER A 75 3.87 -6.67 -30.33
N ILE A 76 3.95 -7.31 -31.49
CA ILE A 76 3.64 -6.82 -32.84
C ILE A 76 2.15 -6.43 -32.95
N VAL A 77 1.85 -5.18 -33.33
CA VAL A 77 0.52 -4.80 -33.80
C VAL A 77 0.53 -4.88 -35.32
N GLN A 78 -0.22 -5.85 -35.88
CA GLN A 78 -0.47 -5.95 -37.32
C GLN A 78 -1.35 -4.76 -37.75
N THR A 79 -0.79 -3.90 -38.61
CA THR A 79 -1.55 -2.83 -39.26
C THR A 79 -2.17 -3.39 -40.54
N GLU A 80 -3.48 -3.67 -40.53
CA GLU A 80 -4.22 -3.90 -41.77
C GLU A 80 -4.47 -2.57 -42.49
N VAL A 81 -3.75 -2.36 -43.58
CA VAL A 81 -3.97 -1.26 -44.53
C VAL A 81 -5.13 -1.63 -45.46
N HIS A 82 -6.34 -1.17 -45.14
CA HIS A 82 -7.44 -1.22 -46.10
C HIS A 82 -7.34 -0.03 -47.07
N ASN A 83 -6.86 -0.31 -48.28
CA ASN A 83 -6.82 0.66 -49.38
C ASN A 83 -8.17 0.69 -50.13
N MET A 84 -8.43 1.86 -50.69
CA MET A 84 -9.64 2.40 -51.32
C MET A 84 -10.20 1.60 -52.50
N VAL A 85 -11.52 1.59 -52.70
CA VAL A 85 -12.13 1.79 -54.03
C VAL A 85 -13.45 2.59 -53.92
N THR A 86 -13.40 3.81 -54.45
CA THR A 86 -14.53 4.66 -54.82
C THR A 86 -15.22 4.07 -56.06
N GLN A 87 -16.53 3.80 -56.02
CA GLN A 87 -17.37 3.79 -57.23
C GLN A 87 -18.75 4.39 -56.93
N ARG A 88 -18.96 5.57 -57.53
CA ARG A 88 -20.24 6.23 -57.76
C ARG A 88 -20.96 5.50 -58.90
N PHE A 89 -22.20 5.09 -58.69
CA PHE A 89 -23.30 5.07 -59.67
C PHE A 89 -24.58 5.26 -58.82
N GLY A 90 -25.46 6.22 -59.06
CA GLY A 90 -26.07 6.55 -60.35
C GLY A 90 -27.44 5.92 -60.34
#